data_AF-A0A7C1QAQ0-F1
#
_entry.id   AF-A0A7C1QAQ0-F1
#
_cell.length_a   1.000
_cell.length_b   1.000
_cell.length_c   1.000
_cell.angle_alpha   90.00
_cell.angle_beta   90.00
_cell.angle_gamma   90.00
#
_symmetry.space_group_name_H-M   'P 1'
#
loop_
_entity.id
_entity.type
_entity.pdbx_description
1 polymer ?
#
loop_
_entity_poly.entity_id
_entity_poly.type
_entity_poly.pdbx_seq_one_letter_code
_entity_poly.pdbx_strand_id
1 'polypeptide(L)'
;MSTGLINRILKYLGFGENNQKSSLIETSSEKQFINPTTNTINNENPTWIETGYGDQFENPTSKTINKLLTDLPDMDDEHGVFWIGDENENTIEIHKNGKLFYELSNPNLKGDFQMDSSVGLSELFIAFNDSDIEKVREILRKITGANKT
;
A
#
# COMPACT_ATOMS: atom_id res chain seq x y z
N MET A 1 20.61 -7.83 27.46
CA MET A 1 20.88 -7.44 26.06
C MET A 1 19.64 -7.79 25.25
N SER A 2 18.98 -6.77 24.71
CA SER A 2 17.62 -6.84 24.15
C SER A 2 17.67 -7.27 22.69
N THR A 3 17.38 -8.55 22.43
CA THR A 3 17.25 -9.11 21.06
C THR A 3 15.87 -8.87 20.43
N GLY A 4 14.95 -8.21 21.15
CA GLY A 4 13.57 -8.01 20.70
C GLY A 4 13.36 -6.95 19.60
N LEU A 5 14.34 -6.05 19.39
CA LEU A 5 14.19 -4.94 18.45
C LEU A 5 14.53 -5.34 17.00
N ILE A 6 15.52 -6.23 16.82
CA ILE A 6 15.99 -6.66 15.49
C ILE A 6 14.95 -7.56 14.81
N ASN A 7 14.30 -8.45 15.56
CA ASN A 7 13.25 -9.33 15.00
C ASN A 7 12.00 -8.59 14.55
N ARG A 8 11.74 -7.38 15.06
CA ARG A 8 10.60 -6.58 14.63
C ARG A 8 10.88 -5.86 13.30
N ILE A 9 12.13 -5.45 13.06
CA ILE A 9 12.54 -4.79 11.81
C ILE A 9 12.63 -5.80 10.65
N LEU A 10 13.10 -7.03 10.91
CA LEU A 10 13.22 -8.06 9.87
C LEU A 10 11.87 -8.53 9.31
N LYS A 11 10.79 -8.45 10.10
CA LYS A 11 9.44 -8.80 9.65
C LYS A 11 8.85 -7.78 8.66
N TYR A 12 9.30 -6.53 8.71
CA TYR A 12 8.88 -5.47 7.77
C TYR A 12 9.77 -5.38 6.51
N LEU A 13 10.92 -6.07 6.50
CA LEU A 13 11.86 -6.11 5.36
C LEU A 13 11.86 -7.46 4.61
N GLY A 14 10.94 -8.38 4.93
CA GLY A 14 10.77 -9.63 4.17
C GLY A 14 11.84 -10.71 4.41
N PHE A 15 12.70 -10.58 5.43
CA PHE A 15 13.69 -11.60 5.77
C PHE A 15 13.22 -12.41 7.00
N GLY A 16 12.34 -13.38 6.76
CA GLY A 16 11.98 -14.42 7.72
C GLY A 16 12.80 -15.70 7.49
N GLU A 17 13.45 -16.18 8.54
CA GLU A 17 14.31 -17.37 8.55
C GLU A 17 13.57 -18.64 8.10
N ASN A 18 14.15 -19.32 7.11
CA ASN A 18 13.75 -20.64 6.64
C ASN A 18 13.99 -21.70 7.72
N ASN A 19 12.93 -22.14 8.41
CA ASN A 19 12.94 -23.40 9.16
C ASN A 19 11.93 -24.36 8.53
N GLN A 20 12.29 -24.96 7.39
CA GLN A 20 11.58 -26.13 6.88
C GLN A 20 12.11 -27.39 7.55
N LYS A 21 11.34 -27.88 8.51
CA LYS A 21 11.46 -29.26 9.00
C LYS A 21 10.86 -30.17 7.92
N SER A 22 11.73 -30.77 7.11
CA SER A 22 11.37 -31.78 6.12
C SER A 22 10.71 -32.97 6.80
N SER A 23 9.46 -33.28 6.45
CA SER A 23 8.87 -34.60 6.65
C SER A 23 8.85 -35.32 5.30
N LEU A 24 9.72 -36.32 5.19
CA LEU A 24 9.80 -37.25 4.08
C LEU A 24 8.52 -38.08 3.97
N ILE A 25 7.86 -38.00 2.81
CA ILE A 25 6.98 -39.06 2.32
C ILE A 25 7.53 -39.42 0.93
N GLU A 26 8.26 -40.54 0.88
CA GLU A 26 8.69 -41.17 -0.37
C GLU A 26 7.56 -42.04 -0.91
N THR A 27 7.03 -41.71 -2.08
CA THR A 27 6.53 -42.70 -3.04
C THR A 27 6.73 -42.19 -4.47
N SER A 28 7.72 -42.78 -5.13
CA SER A 28 7.84 -43.09 -6.56
C SER A 28 7.10 -42.25 -7.62
N SER A 29 7.93 -41.69 -8.52
CA SER A 29 7.70 -41.40 -9.96
C SER A 29 7.37 -39.95 -10.33
N GLU A 30 8.24 -39.39 -11.18
CA GLU A 30 8.24 -38.07 -11.83
C GLU A 30 8.56 -36.84 -10.97
N LYS A 31 9.85 -36.46 -10.99
CA LYS A 31 10.30 -35.10 -10.61
C LYS A 31 9.81 -34.10 -11.65
N GLN A 32 8.60 -33.57 -11.48
CA GLN A 32 8.29 -32.24 -11.97
C GLN A 32 8.87 -31.23 -10.98
N PHE A 33 9.90 -30.50 -11.41
CA PHE A 33 10.33 -29.28 -10.72
C PHE A 33 9.18 -28.28 -10.81
N ILE A 34 8.37 -28.22 -9.77
CA ILE A 34 7.45 -27.12 -9.58
C ILE A 34 8.33 -25.92 -9.23
N ASN A 35 8.63 -25.09 -10.23
CA ASN A 35 9.14 -23.75 -9.95
C ASN A 35 8.15 -23.10 -8.98
N PRO A 36 8.60 -22.47 -7.88
CA PRO A 36 7.70 -21.72 -7.03
C PRO A 36 7.05 -20.68 -7.94
N THR A 37 5.74 -20.83 -8.13
CA THR A 37 4.90 -19.90 -8.84
C THR A 37 5.24 -18.53 -8.28
N THR A 38 5.94 -17.72 -9.06
CA THR A 38 5.91 -16.28 -8.86
C THR A 38 4.43 -15.97 -8.86
N ASN A 39 3.89 -15.57 -7.72
CA ASN A 39 2.56 -14.97 -7.68
C ASN A 39 2.66 -13.77 -8.61
N THR A 40 2.33 -13.98 -9.88
CA THR A 40 1.93 -12.91 -10.77
C THR A 40 0.71 -12.36 -10.08
N ILE A 41 0.89 -11.23 -9.39
CA ILE A 41 -0.21 -10.45 -8.86
C ILE A 41 -0.94 -10.00 -10.12
N ASN A 42 -1.95 -10.76 -10.51
CA ASN A 42 -2.94 -10.30 -11.46
C ASN A 42 -3.66 -9.20 -10.69
N ASN A 43 -3.18 -7.96 -10.80
CA ASN A 43 -3.98 -6.80 -10.44
C ASN A 43 -5.13 -6.78 -11.44
N GLU A 44 -6.20 -7.50 -11.12
CA GLU A 44 -7.39 -7.58 -11.97
C GLU A 44 -8.08 -6.22 -12.08
N ASN A 45 -7.75 -5.27 -11.20
CA ASN A 45 -8.13 -3.87 -11.29
C ASN A 45 -6.87 -3.00 -11.49
N PRO A 46 -6.67 -2.39 -12.66
CA PRO A 46 -5.55 -1.49 -12.88
C PRO A 46 -5.68 -0.26 -11.98
N THR A 47 -4.57 0.12 -11.36
CA THR A 47 -4.45 1.35 -10.58
C THR A 47 -3.46 2.29 -11.26
N TRP A 48 -3.65 3.59 -11.06
CA TRP A 48 -2.73 4.60 -11.56
C TRP A 48 -2.47 5.67 -10.51
N ILE A 49 -1.28 6.28 -10.57
CA ILE A 49 -0.97 7.50 -9.82
C ILE A 49 -0.72 8.63 -10.81
N GLU A 50 -1.24 9.80 -10.49
CA GLU A 50 -0.85 11.06 -11.13
C GLU A 50 -0.38 12.07 -10.08
N THR A 51 0.60 12.88 -10.45
CA THR A 51 1.11 13.96 -9.60
C THR A 51 0.65 15.32 -10.08
N GLY A 52 0.75 16.34 -9.23
CA GLY A 52 0.50 17.72 -9.61
C GLY A 52 1.36 18.19 -10.79
N TYR A 53 2.56 17.63 -10.98
CA TYR A 53 3.43 17.91 -12.13
C TYR A 53 2.96 17.29 -13.45
N GLY A 54 1.93 16.43 -13.43
CA GLY A 54 1.44 15.70 -14.59
C GLY A 54 2.19 14.41 -14.88
N ASP A 55 3.07 13.95 -13.99
CA ASP A 55 3.66 12.61 -14.08
C ASP A 55 2.58 11.55 -13.86
N GLN A 56 2.60 10.48 -14.65
CA GLN A 56 1.65 9.37 -14.56
C GLN A 56 2.38 8.03 -14.38
N PHE A 57 1.86 7.19 -13.49
CA PHE A 57 2.40 5.87 -13.18
C PHE A 57 1.30 4.81 -13.21
N GLU A 58 1.37 3.91 -14.19
CA GLU A 58 0.49 2.75 -14.28
C GLU A 58 0.97 1.62 -13.37
N ASN A 59 0.03 0.98 -12.66
CA ASN A 59 0.28 -0.12 -11.71
C ASN A 59 1.51 0.15 -10.81
N PRO A 60 1.49 1.25 -10.03
CA PRO A 60 2.66 1.72 -9.30
C PRO A 60 3.12 0.68 -8.28
N THR A 61 4.45 0.59 -8.10
CA THR A 61 5.02 -0.28 -7.06
C THR A 61 4.98 0.41 -5.69
N SER A 62 5.07 -0.36 -4.59
CA SER A 62 5.24 0.22 -3.25
C SER A 62 6.47 1.14 -3.17
N LYS A 63 7.52 0.90 -3.98
CA LYS A 63 8.69 1.79 -4.07
C LYS A 63 8.32 3.13 -4.68
N THR A 64 7.50 3.14 -5.73
CA THR A 64 6.98 4.36 -6.37
C THR A 64 6.16 5.16 -5.35
N ILE A 65 5.21 4.53 -4.68
CA ILE A 65 4.37 5.15 -3.65
C ILE A 65 5.22 5.77 -2.54
N ASN A 66 6.17 5.02 -1.98
CA ASN A 66 7.02 5.52 -0.91
C ASN A 66 7.91 6.68 -1.36
N LYS A 67 8.41 6.65 -2.60
CA LYS A 67 9.17 7.76 -3.16
C LYS A 67 8.31 9.02 -3.24
N LEU A 68 7.11 8.93 -3.81
CA LEU A 68 6.21 10.08 -3.93
C LEU A 68 5.84 10.67 -2.57
N LEU A 69 5.53 9.83 -1.58
CA LEU A 69 5.27 10.29 -0.20
C LEU A 69 6.49 10.96 0.45
N THR A 70 7.70 10.51 0.11
CA THR A 70 8.95 11.10 0.62
C THR A 70 9.24 12.44 -0.04
N ASP A 71 8.99 12.56 -1.34
CA ASP A 71 9.26 13.76 -2.12
C ASP A 71 8.18 14.85 -1.93
N LEU A 72 6.95 14.47 -1.57
CA LEU A 72 5.80 15.36 -1.47
C LEU A 72 6.02 16.63 -0.62
N PRO A 73 6.65 16.60 0.56
CA PRO A 73 6.91 17.80 1.35
C PRO A 73 7.84 18.80 0.65
N ASP A 74 8.71 18.32 -0.24
CA ASP A 74 9.73 19.11 -0.95
C ASP A 74 9.21 19.66 -2.30
N MET A 75 8.03 19.26 -2.74
CA MET A 75 7.37 19.81 -3.93
C MET A 75 6.99 21.28 -3.72
N ASP A 76 6.88 22.06 -4.79
CA ASP A 76 6.39 23.44 -4.70
C ASP A 76 4.89 23.49 -4.30
N ASP A 77 4.41 24.69 -3.96
CA ASP A 77 3.04 24.87 -3.47
C ASP A 77 1.97 24.71 -4.56
N GLU A 78 2.34 24.84 -5.84
CA GLU A 78 1.41 24.71 -6.98
C GLU A 78 1.18 23.24 -7.33
N HIS A 79 2.20 22.38 -7.16
CA HIS A 79 2.20 20.99 -7.61
C HIS A 79 2.30 19.98 -6.47
N GLY A 80 2.29 20.42 -5.21
CA GLY A 80 2.42 19.59 -4.02
C GLY A 80 1.22 18.69 -3.72
N VAL A 81 0.89 17.81 -4.65
CA VAL A 81 -0.23 16.86 -4.58
C VAL A 81 0.06 15.64 -5.44
N PHE A 82 -0.45 14.48 -5.04
CA PHE A 82 -0.64 13.35 -5.94
C PHE A 82 -1.86 12.54 -5.52
N TRP A 83 -2.41 11.77 -6.45
CA TRP A 83 -3.54 10.88 -6.19
C TRP A 83 -3.31 9.50 -6.78
N ILE A 84 -3.96 8.50 -6.19
CA ILE A 84 -4.07 7.14 -6.73
C ILE A 84 -5.54 6.87 -7.07
N GLY A 85 -5.80 6.28 -8.23
CA GLY A 85 -7.14 5.95 -8.71
C GLY A 85 -7.24 4.51 -9.23
N ASP A 86 -8.49 4.04 -9.37
CA ASP A 86 -8.82 2.77 -10.02
C ASP A 86 -10.03 2.91 -10.97
N GLU A 87 -10.27 1.88 -11.79
CA GLU A 87 -11.35 1.87 -12.79
C GLU A 87 -12.77 1.97 -12.20
N ASN A 88 -12.91 1.76 -10.89
CA ASN A 88 -14.19 1.84 -10.18
C ASN A 88 -14.46 3.24 -9.64
N GLU A 89 -13.74 4.25 -10.13
CA GLU A 89 -13.82 5.64 -9.68
C GLU A 89 -13.49 5.78 -8.19
N ASN A 90 -12.71 4.86 -7.61
CA ASN A 90 -12.13 5.07 -6.29
C ASN A 90 -10.92 6.00 -6.43
N THR A 91 -10.70 6.90 -5.47
CA THR A 91 -9.56 7.82 -5.48
C THR A 91 -9.11 8.16 -4.07
N ILE A 92 -7.79 8.25 -3.88
CA ILE A 92 -7.16 8.82 -2.68
C ILE A 92 -6.15 9.87 -3.13
N GLU A 93 -6.27 11.08 -2.60
CA GLU A 93 -5.44 12.23 -2.93
C GLU A 93 -4.80 12.81 -1.67
N ILE A 94 -3.52 13.15 -1.73
CA ILE A 94 -2.78 13.74 -0.61
C ILE A 94 -2.02 14.99 -1.06
N HIS A 95 -2.21 16.06 -0.30
CA HIS A 95 -1.53 17.34 -0.49
C HIS A 95 -0.30 17.42 0.42
N LYS A 96 0.69 18.22 0.03
CA LYS A 96 1.93 18.46 0.81
C LYS A 96 1.68 19.05 2.20
N ASN A 97 0.55 19.73 2.38
CA ASN A 97 0.12 20.26 3.67
C ASN A 97 -0.56 19.21 4.56
N GLY A 98 -0.61 17.94 4.13
CA GLY A 98 -1.24 16.84 4.86
C GLY A 98 -2.76 16.75 4.69
N LYS A 99 -3.36 17.53 3.78
CA LYS A 99 -4.78 17.38 3.47
C LYS A 99 -5.02 16.14 2.61
N LEU A 100 -5.71 15.16 3.18
CA LEU A 100 -6.10 13.91 2.54
C LEU A 100 -7.54 14.03 2.04
N PHE A 101 -7.79 13.64 0.80
CA PHE A 101 -9.13 13.46 0.24
C PHE A 101 -9.31 12.02 -0.20
N TYR A 102 -10.52 11.50 -0.07
CA TYR A 102 -10.87 10.17 -0.54
C TYR A 102 -12.30 10.13 -1.08
N GLU A 103 -12.51 9.33 -2.11
CA GLU A 103 -13.81 8.95 -2.65
C GLU A 103 -13.76 7.47 -3.01
N LEU A 104 -14.60 6.66 -2.37
CA LEU A 104 -14.70 5.22 -2.61
C LEU A 104 -16.13 4.90 -3.01
N SER A 105 -16.33 4.15 -4.09
CA SER A 105 -17.63 3.98 -4.76
C SER A 105 -18.56 2.92 -4.12
N ASN A 106 -18.05 1.95 -3.34
CA ASN A 106 -18.89 0.88 -2.78
C ASN A 106 -18.46 0.30 -1.41
N PRO A 107 -19.16 0.60 -0.30
CA PRO A 107 -20.22 1.60 -0.20
C PRO A 107 -19.64 3.00 -0.44
N ASN A 108 -20.47 3.91 -0.96
CA ASN A 108 -20.06 5.30 -1.19
C ASN A 108 -19.53 5.91 0.12
N LEU A 109 -18.24 6.21 0.13
CA LEU A 109 -17.53 6.82 1.23
C LEU A 109 -16.62 7.91 0.68
N LYS A 110 -16.94 9.15 0.99
CA LYS A 110 -16.13 10.31 0.61
C LYS A 110 -15.85 11.20 1.81
N GLY A 111 -14.74 11.92 1.76
CA GLY A 111 -14.41 12.88 2.80
C GLY A 111 -13.02 13.47 2.62
N ASP A 112 -12.73 14.44 3.47
CA ASP A 112 -11.42 15.03 3.60
C ASP A 112 -10.97 15.05 5.06
N PHE A 113 -9.67 14.99 5.29
CA PHE A 113 -9.08 14.97 6.62
C PHE A 113 -7.73 15.67 6.63
N GLN A 114 -7.53 16.55 7.60
CA GLN A 114 -6.23 17.16 7.86
C GLN A 114 -5.38 16.19 8.68
N MET A 115 -4.32 15.66 8.09
CA MET A 115 -3.41 14.78 8.81
C MET A 115 -2.47 15.59 9.71
N ASP A 116 -2.40 15.19 10.97
CA ASP A 116 -1.40 15.69 11.93
C ASP A 116 -0.04 14.98 11.78
N SER A 117 -0.02 13.86 11.06
CA SER A 117 1.16 12.99 10.90
C SER A 117 1.03 12.17 9.62
N SER A 118 2.16 11.86 8.98
CA SER A 118 2.23 10.96 7.81
C SER A 118 2.11 9.46 8.17
N VAL A 119 1.97 9.13 9.46
CA VAL A 119 1.80 7.75 9.92
C VAL A 119 0.56 7.11 9.28
N GLY A 120 0.75 5.96 8.62
CA GLY A 120 -0.31 5.21 7.96
C GLY A 120 -0.53 5.55 6.49
N LEU A 121 0.07 6.63 5.95
CA LEU A 121 -0.07 6.98 4.52
C LEU A 121 0.48 5.92 3.58
N SER A 122 1.68 5.43 3.84
CA SER A 122 2.28 4.37 3.01
C SER A 122 1.40 3.11 3.01
N GLU A 123 0.90 2.69 4.19
CA GLU A 123 0.00 1.54 4.31
C GLU A 123 -1.32 1.78 3.55
N LEU A 124 -1.88 2.98 3.62
CA LEU A 124 -3.11 3.37 2.93
C LEU A 124 -2.98 3.24 1.41
N PHE A 125 -1.96 3.86 0.83
CA PHE A 125 -1.76 3.88 -0.62
C PHE A 125 -1.36 2.49 -1.16
N ILE A 126 -0.58 1.72 -0.40
CA ILE A 126 -0.24 0.33 -0.77
C ILE A 126 -1.51 -0.54 -0.73
N ALA A 127 -2.33 -0.45 0.32
CA ALA A 127 -3.57 -1.20 0.39
C ALA A 127 -4.53 -0.87 -0.76
N PHE A 128 -4.59 0.41 -1.16
CA PHE A 128 -5.35 0.82 -2.34
C PHE A 128 -4.79 0.17 -3.61
N ASN A 129 -3.47 0.24 -3.80
CA ASN A 129 -2.80 -0.34 -4.95
C ASN A 129 -2.96 -1.87 -5.07
N ASP A 130 -3.08 -2.55 -3.93
CA ASP A 130 -3.33 -3.99 -3.85
C ASP A 130 -4.83 -4.34 -4.00
N SER A 131 -5.68 -3.37 -4.33
CA SER A 131 -7.15 -3.49 -4.41
C SER A 131 -7.82 -3.98 -3.10
N ASP A 132 -7.15 -3.83 -1.95
CA ASP A 132 -7.70 -4.20 -0.64
C ASP A 132 -8.53 -3.04 -0.05
N ILE A 133 -9.70 -2.82 -0.63
CA ILE A 133 -10.55 -1.68 -0.26
C ILE A 133 -11.08 -1.78 1.18
N GLU A 134 -11.26 -2.99 1.72
CA GLU A 134 -11.62 -3.16 3.13
C GLU A 134 -10.48 -2.71 4.05
N LYS A 135 -9.22 -3.01 3.70
CA LYS A 135 -8.06 -2.50 4.42
C LYS A 135 -7.92 -0.98 4.30
N VAL A 136 -8.16 -0.42 3.11
CA VAL A 136 -8.23 1.04 2.91
C VAL A 136 -9.21 1.68 3.89
N ARG A 137 -10.43 1.12 4.01
CA ARG A 137 -11.45 1.61 4.96
C ARG A 137 -11.00 1.51 6.41
N GLU A 138 -10.38 0.41 6.79
CA GLU A 138 -9.83 0.21 8.14
C GLU A 138 -8.82 1.32 8.48
N ILE A 139 -7.90 1.60 7.55
CA ILE A 139 -6.85 2.61 7.72
C ILE A 139 -7.45 4.01 7.77
N LEU A 140 -8.36 4.35 6.85
CA LEU A 140 -9.06 5.64 6.84
C LEU A 140 -9.82 5.87 8.16
N ARG A 141 -10.51 4.86 8.71
CA ARG A 141 -11.19 4.98 10.02
C ARG A 141 -10.22 5.25 11.17
N LYS A 142 -9.01 4.66 11.14
CA LYS A 142 -7.97 4.89 12.15
C LYS A 142 -7.39 6.29 12.04
N ILE A 143 -7.06 6.74 10.83
CA ILE A 143 -6.46 8.05 10.57
C ILE A 143 -7.45 9.16 10.93
N THR A 144 -8.70 9.05 10.48
CA THR A 144 -9.73 10.08 10.68
C THR A 144 -10.31 10.11 12.10
N GLY A 145 -9.98 9.13 12.95
CA GLY A 145 -10.49 9.07 14.32
C GLY A 145 -11.97 8.71 14.44
N ALA A 146 -12.59 8.17 13.39
CA ALA A 146 -14.01 7.78 13.34
C ALA A 146 -14.42 6.70 14.37
N ASN A 147 -13.49 6.20 15.20
CA ASN A 147 -13.75 5.31 16.33
C ASN A 147 -13.86 6.03 17.69
N LYS A 148 -13.75 7.36 17.77
CA LYS A 148 -14.00 8.11 19.01
C LYS A 148 -15.48 8.46 19.12
N THR A 149 -16.29 7.47 19.53
CA THR A 149 -17.62 7.70 20.13
C THR A 149 -17.52 7.61 21.63
#